data_AF-A0AAE7EIP4-F1
#
_entry.id   AF-A0AAE7EIP4-F1
#
_cell.length_a   1.000
_cell.length_b   1.000
_cell.length_c   1.000
_cell.angle_alpha   90.00
_cell.angle_beta   90.00
_cell.angle_gamma   90.00
#
_symmetry.space_group_name_H-M   'P 1'
#
loop_
_entity.id
_entity.type
_entity.pdbx_description
1 polymer ?
#
loop_
_entity_poly.entity_id
_entity_poly.type
_entity_poly.pdbx_seq_one_letter_code
_entity_poly.pdbx_strand_id
1 'polypeptide(L)'
;MDWVTIVVSLLSAFVGTFFGTQLIKRANNKKIEGVRDTAISCLEKIKSYCKNENDYQSVQSEFNNAFPIASKRAVLVALHKIGIPIEFAAEQAFNIKFVSFLPEKINKTEIEDMITQIKSGQCDHLFFLDPETYFNEGSVARKKRAVAIKYIEIAIKDSTGKDEETHFLQRFPEGWHTYFSPGEMNVIGVFKKKLCNPYYYKLDGQVKTAELEKLKEEVRLGMWDFYLSWDVEAFDSMNSQRMISEKTAGAIDILMNISPWNTKQN
;
A
#
# COMPACT_ATOMS: atom_id res chain seq x y z
N MET A 1 -39.93 17.51 47.71
CA MET A 1 -39.30 17.79 46.41
C MET A 1 -40.42 18.01 45.43
N ASP A 2 -40.52 19.21 44.85
CA ASP A 2 -41.71 19.64 44.13
C ASP A 2 -41.70 19.06 42.69
N TRP A 3 -42.73 18.31 42.32
CA TRP A 3 -42.84 17.60 41.04
C TRP A 3 -42.75 18.56 39.85
N VAL A 4 -43.26 19.78 40.03
CA VAL A 4 -43.19 20.88 39.04
C VAL A 4 -41.74 21.24 38.71
N THR A 5 -40.86 21.30 39.72
CA THR A 5 -39.44 21.66 39.53
C THR A 5 -38.67 20.58 38.75
N ILE A 6 -39.02 19.30 38.94
CA ILE A 6 -38.44 18.17 38.19
C ILE A 6 -38.89 18.22 36.71
N VAL A 7 -40.17 18.48 36.45
CA VAL A 7 -40.70 18.57 35.08
C VAL A 7 -40.13 19.77 34.33
N VAL A 8 -40.03 20.94 34.97
CA VAL A 8 -39.47 22.16 34.35
C VAL A 8 -37.96 22.02 34.07
N SER A 9 -37.21 21.38 34.97
CA SER A 9 -35.78 21.10 34.76
C SER A 9 -35.54 20.07 33.65
N LEU A 10 -36.38 19.04 33.53
CA LEU A 10 -36.32 18.07 32.42
C LEU A 10 -36.68 18.71 31.08
N LEU A 11 -37.72 19.54 31.01
CA LEU A 11 -38.12 20.23 29.78
C LEU A 11 -37.08 21.26 29.32
N SER A 12 -36.51 22.04 30.23
CA SER A 12 -35.45 23.00 29.90
C SER A 12 -34.16 22.31 29.43
N ALA A 13 -33.77 21.19 30.03
CA ALA A 13 -32.66 20.37 29.56
C ALA A 13 -32.92 19.74 28.18
N PHE A 14 -34.15 19.25 27.93
CA PHE A 14 -34.54 18.67 26.64
C PHE A 14 -34.55 19.72 25.52
N VAL A 15 -35.16 20.88 25.76
CA VAL A 15 -35.20 22.00 24.81
C VAL A 15 -33.78 22.53 24.57
N GLY A 16 -32.97 22.73 25.61
CA GLY A 16 -31.58 23.16 25.48
C GLY A 16 -30.72 22.18 24.66
N THR A 17 -30.89 20.88 24.88
CA THR A 17 -30.16 19.83 24.14
C THR A 17 -30.64 19.72 22.69
N PHE A 18 -31.94 19.78 22.46
CA PHE A 18 -32.51 19.70 21.10
C PHE A 18 -32.15 20.93 20.25
N PHE A 19 -32.30 22.14 20.80
CA PHE A 19 -31.93 23.37 20.10
C PHE A 19 -30.41 23.53 19.96
N GLY A 20 -29.65 23.18 21.01
CA GLY A 20 -28.19 23.19 20.97
C GLY A 20 -27.64 22.26 19.89
N THR A 21 -28.15 21.01 19.82
CA THR A 21 -27.75 20.06 18.78
C THR A 21 -28.19 20.52 17.39
N GLN A 22 -29.36 21.13 17.22
CA GLN A 22 -29.76 21.70 15.93
C GLN A 22 -28.87 22.87 15.49
N LEU A 23 -28.48 23.76 16.41
CA LEU A 23 -27.56 24.87 16.10
C LEU A 23 -26.16 24.35 15.72
N ILE A 24 -25.65 23.36 16.45
CA ILE A 24 -24.37 22.71 16.13
C ILE A 24 -24.45 22.02 14.77
N LYS A 25 -25.55 21.31 14.46
CA LYS A 25 -25.78 20.71 13.14
C LYS A 25 -25.82 21.76 12.04
N ARG A 26 -26.52 22.88 12.23
CA ARG A 26 -26.57 23.98 11.25
C ARG A 26 -25.19 24.61 11.04
N ALA A 27 -24.43 24.85 12.10
CA ALA A 27 -23.09 25.41 12.02
C ALA A 27 -22.11 24.46 11.31
N ASN A 28 -22.21 23.15 11.57
CA ASN A 28 -21.42 22.14 10.86
C ASN A 28 -21.83 22.03 9.39
N ASN A 29 -23.12 22.07 9.07
CA ASN A 29 -23.60 22.03 7.69
C ASN A 29 -23.06 23.23 6.89
N LYS A 30 -23.05 24.45 7.47
CA LYS A 30 -22.44 25.62 6.81
C LYS A 30 -20.94 25.47 6.56
N LYS A 31 -20.21 24.84 7.48
CA LYS A 31 -18.78 24.54 7.28
C LYS A 31 -18.58 23.54 6.13
N ILE A 32 -19.40 22.50 6.08
CA ILE A 32 -19.35 21.47 5.04
C ILE A 32 -19.72 22.07 3.67
N GLU A 33 -20.74 22.94 3.60
CA GLU A 33 -21.11 23.65 2.37
C GLU A 33 -19.92 24.44 1.79
N GLY A 34 -19.20 25.20 2.61
CA GLY A 34 -18.01 25.94 2.14
C GLY A 34 -16.87 25.03 1.64
N VAL A 35 -16.74 23.82 2.19
CA VAL A 35 -15.76 22.82 1.71
C VAL A 35 -16.23 22.15 0.42
N ARG A 36 -17.53 21.90 0.27
CA ARG A 36 -18.11 21.45 -1.01
C ARG A 36 -17.85 22.48 -2.10
N ASP A 37 -18.07 23.76 -1.84
CA ASP A 37 -17.80 24.84 -2.79
C ASP A 37 -16.31 24.88 -3.19
N THR A 38 -15.41 24.66 -2.22
CA THR A 38 -13.96 24.55 -2.48
C THR A 38 -13.66 23.36 -3.39
N ALA A 39 -14.26 22.19 -3.13
CA ALA A 39 -14.04 20.99 -3.93
C ALA A 39 -14.63 21.13 -5.36
N ILE A 40 -15.79 21.77 -5.49
CA ILE A 40 -16.40 22.10 -6.79
C ILE A 40 -15.50 23.07 -7.56
N SER A 41 -14.95 24.09 -6.89
CA SER A 41 -13.99 25.03 -7.52
C SER A 41 -12.74 24.31 -8.06
N CYS A 42 -12.22 23.32 -7.32
CA CYS A 42 -11.14 22.45 -7.82
C CYS A 42 -11.56 21.70 -9.11
N LEU A 43 -12.73 21.07 -9.11
CA LEU A 43 -13.24 20.31 -10.25
C LEU A 43 -13.54 21.20 -11.47
N GLU A 44 -14.10 22.38 -11.27
CA GLU A 44 -14.33 23.36 -12.33
C GLU A 44 -13.02 23.84 -12.96
N LYS A 45 -11.98 24.00 -12.14
CA LYS A 45 -10.65 24.34 -12.63
C LYS A 45 -10.05 23.24 -13.48
N ILE A 46 -10.14 21.98 -13.05
CA ILE A 46 -9.75 20.80 -13.85
C ILE A 46 -10.57 20.72 -15.14
N LYS A 47 -11.89 20.91 -15.07
CA LYS A 47 -12.80 20.91 -16.22
C LYS A 47 -12.40 21.92 -17.29
N SER A 48 -11.83 23.06 -16.90
CA SER A 48 -11.40 24.10 -17.84
C SER A 48 -10.29 23.61 -18.79
N TYR A 49 -9.46 22.66 -18.36
CA TYR A 49 -8.37 22.07 -19.14
C TYR A 49 -8.84 21.00 -20.13
N CYS A 50 -10.06 20.47 -19.97
CA CYS A 50 -10.64 19.50 -20.91
C CYS A 50 -10.82 20.08 -22.32
N LYS A 51 -10.96 21.41 -22.46
CA LYS A 51 -11.15 22.07 -23.77
C LYS A 51 -9.97 21.90 -24.73
N ASN A 52 -8.78 21.59 -24.21
CA ASN A 52 -7.54 21.51 -24.99
C ASN A 52 -7.04 20.06 -25.16
N GLU A 53 -7.88 19.06 -24.88
CA GLU A 53 -7.50 17.62 -24.82
C GLU A 53 -6.33 17.32 -23.86
N ASN A 54 -6.15 18.16 -22.86
CA ASN A 54 -5.05 18.04 -21.91
C ASN A 54 -5.27 16.90 -20.89
N ASP A 55 -4.17 16.47 -20.29
CA ASP A 55 -4.13 15.51 -19.18
C ASP A 55 -4.19 16.20 -17.80
N TYR A 56 -4.35 15.41 -16.74
CA TYR A 56 -4.30 15.95 -15.37
C TYR A 56 -2.93 16.52 -14.99
N GLN A 57 -1.83 16.07 -15.61
CA GLN A 57 -0.49 16.62 -15.37
C GLN A 57 -0.40 18.10 -15.75
N SER A 58 -1.03 18.51 -16.84
CA SER A 58 -1.06 19.91 -17.26
C SER A 58 -1.70 20.85 -16.21
N VAL A 59 -2.59 20.32 -15.37
CA VAL A 59 -3.30 21.08 -14.32
C VAL A 59 -2.44 21.26 -13.06
N GLN A 60 -1.40 20.45 -12.89
CA GLN A 60 -0.61 20.35 -11.66
C GLN A 60 -0.08 21.69 -11.15
N SER A 61 0.57 22.46 -12.03
CA SER A 61 1.15 23.77 -11.66
C SER A 61 0.06 24.72 -11.19
N GLU A 62 -1.05 24.79 -11.93
CA GLU A 62 -2.12 25.73 -11.60
C GLU A 62 -2.90 25.30 -10.36
N PHE A 63 -3.16 24.00 -10.18
CA PHE A 63 -3.76 23.47 -8.96
C PHE A 63 -2.89 23.79 -7.73
N ASN A 64 -1.58 23.64 -7.85
CA ASN A 64 -0.69 23.87 -6.73
C ASN A 64 -0.61 25.33 -6.31
N ASN A 65 -0.74 26.25 -7.27
CA ASN A 65 -0.68 27.70 -7.04
C ASN A 65 -2.05 28.31 -6.67
N ALA A 66 -3.15 27.77 -7.19
CA ALA A 66 -4.48 28.36 -7.02
C ALA A 66 -5.13 28.08 -5.66
N PHE A 67 -4.80 26.95 -5.04
CA PHE A 67 -5.43 26.53 -3.78
C PHE A 67 -4.45 26.59 -2.62
N PRO A 68 -4.81 27.20 -1.47
CA PRO A 68 -3.96 27.19 -0.29
C PRO A 68 -3.88 25.78 0.31
N ILE A 69 -2.83 25.51 1.08
CA ILE A 69 -2.58 24.21 1.71
C ILE A 69 -3.78 23.76 2.57
N ALA A 70 -4.44 24.68 3.28
CA ALA A 70 -5.61 24.37 4.09
C ALA A 70 -6.79 23.85 3.26
N SER A 71 -7.07 24.46 2.11
CA SER A 71 -8.11 24.00 1.19
C SER A 71 -7.77 22.64 0.60
N LYS A 72 -6.51 22.45 0.16
CA LYS A 72 -6.03 21.14 -0.29
C LYS A 72 -6.23 20.07 0.79
N ARG A 73 -5.90 20.37 2.06
CA ARG A 73 -6.06 19.43 3.19
C ARG A 73 -7.50 19.00 3.38
N ALA A 74 -8.45 19.91 3.17
CA ALA A 74 -9.86 19.63 3.36
C ALA A 74 -10.45 18.74 2.26
N VAL A 75 -9.99 18.86 1.00
CA VAL A 75 -10.70 18.27 -0.16
C VAL A 75 -9.93 17.18 -0.90
N LEU A 76 -8.61 17.06 -0.73
CA LEU A 76 -7.80 16.25 -1.65
C LEU A 76 -8.12 14.75 -1.60
N VAL A 77 -8.36 14.20 -0.41
CA VAL A 77 -8.75 12.79 -0.24
C VAL A 77 -10.10 12.53 -0.90
N ALA A 78 -11.06 13.44 -0.73
CA ALA A 78 -12.37 13.34 -1.37
C ALA A 78 -12.24 13.36 -2.91
N LEU A 79 -11.48 14.29 -3.46
CA LEU A 79 -11.23 14.38 -4.91
C LEU A 79 -10.63 13.07 -5.45
N HIS A 80 -9.65 12.51 -4.75
CA HIS A 80 -9.04 11.24 -5.16
C HIS A 80 -10.03 10.06 -5.15
N LYS A 81 -10.80 9.91 -4.07
CA LYS A 81 -11.80 8.83 -3.94
C LYS A 81 -12.92 8.93 -4.99
N ILE A 82 -13.22 10.13 -5.45
CA ILE A 82 -14.24 10.41 -6.47
C ILE A 82 -13.72 10.12 -7.89
N GLY A 83 -12.40 9.96 -8.07
CA GLY A 83 -11.79 9.53 -9.34
C GLY A 83 -10.70 10.44 -9.87
N ILE A 84 -10.27 11.48 -9.14
CA ILE A 84 -9.13 12.29 -9.57
C ILE A 84 -7.83 11.48 -9.40
N PRO A 85 -7.05 11.29 -10.48
CA PRO A 85 -5.90 10.40 -10.44
C PRO A 85 -4.69 11.15 -9.88
N ILE A 86 -4.51 11.05 -8.55
CA ILE A 86 -3.39 11.64 -7.82
C ILE A 86 -2.21 10.67 -7.82
N GLU A 87 -1.04 11.19 -8.20
CA GLU A 87 0.20 10.45 -8.16
C GLU A 87 0.82 10.49 -6.76
N PHE A 88 1.14 9.32 -6.21
CA PHE A 88 1.93 9.17 -4.99
C PHE A 88 3.08 8.20 -5.27
N ALA A 89 4.27 8.74 -5.50
CA ALA A 89 5.45 7.96 -5.85
C ALA A 89 5.80 6.94 -4.76
N ALA A 90 6.31 5.78 -5.16
CA ALA A 90 6.88 4.84 -4.20
C ALA A 90 8.11 5.44 -3.53
N GLU A 91 8.91 6.26 -4.23
CA GLU A 91 10.21 6.73 -3.75
C GLU A 91 10.10 7.84 -2.68
N GLN A 92 9.13 8.74 -2.84
CA GLN A 92 8.99 9.93 -1.99
C GLN A 92 7.69 9.90 -1.19
N ALA A 93 7.75 10.38 0.05
CA ALA A 93 6.53 10.57 0.84
C ALA A 93 5.66 11.63 0.18
N PHE A 94 4.36 11.38 0.12
CA PHE A 94 3.39 12.33 -0.39
C PHE A 94 3.46 13.63 0.42
N ASN A 95 3.51 14.76 -0.27
CA ASN A 95 3.58 16.09 0.33
C ASN A 95 2.52 17.00 -0.29
N ILE A 96 1.63 17.53 0.55
CA ILE A 96 0.51 18.35 0.11
C ILE A 96 0.91 19.69 -0.56
N LYS A 97 2.15 20.15 -0.35
CA LYS A 97 2.65 21.36 -1.01
C LYS A 97 2.75 21.16 -2.53
N PHE A 98 3.13 19.95 -2.94
CA PHE A 98 3.39 19.59 -4.33
C PHE A 98 2.56 18.36 -4.69
N VAL A 99 1.29 18.59 -5.01
CA VAL A 99 0.40 17.52 -5.47
C VAL A 99 0.73 17.22 -6.93
N SER A 100 1.00 15.95 -7.25
CA SER A 100 1.18 15.46 -8.62
C SER A 100 -0.04 14.66 -9.07
N PHE A 101 -0.30 14.65 -10.38
CA PHE A 101 -1.39 13.90 -10.99
C PHE A 101 -0.85 12.90 -12.01
N LEU A 102 -1.58 11.80 -12.24
CA LEU A 102 -1.22 10.82 -13.28
C LEU A 102 -1.53 11.40 -14.69
N PRO A 103 -0.82 10.94 -15.74
CA PRO A 103 -1.02 11.38 -17.12
C PRO A 103 -2.27 10.74 -17.76
N GLU A 104 -3.41 10.93 -17.13
CA GLU A 104 -4.71 10.48 -17.62
C GLU A 104 -5.45 11.61 -18.34
N LYS A 105 -6.20 11.29 -19.40
CA LYS A 105 -6.99 12.30 -20.13
C LYS A 105 -8.18 12.76 -19.28
N ILE A 106 -8.45 14.06 -19.31
CA ILE A 106 -9.60 14.62 -18.58
C ILE A 106 -10.87 14.41 -19.42
N ASN A 107 -11.83 13.67 -18.87
CA ASN A 107 -13.17 13.51 -19.45
C ASN A 107 -14.16 14.50 -18.82
N LYS A 108 -14.74 15.38 -19.63
CA LYS A 108 -15.68 16.40 -19.17
C LYS A 108 -16.90 15.80 -18.47
N THR A 109 -17.48 14.73 -19.02
CA THR A 109 -18.70 14.12 -18.49
C THR A 109 -18.44 13.52 -17.11
N GLU A 110 -17.30 12.84 -16.94
CA GLU A 110 -16.89 12.31 -15.64
C GLU A 110 -16.75 13.44 -14.61
N ILE A 111 -16.07 14.54 -14.94
CA ILE A 111 -15.93 15.67 -14.02
C ILE A 111 -17.30 16.29 -13.64
N GLU A 112 -18.27 16.32 -14.55
CA GLU A 112 -19.63 16.79 -14.25
C GLU A 112 -20.38 15.85 -13.29
N ASP A 113 -20.21 14.53 -13.44
CA ASP A 113 -20.74 13.54 -12.52
C ASP A 113 -20.09 13.67 -11.13
N MET A 114 -18.78 13.88 -11.07
CA MET A 114 -18.05 14.13 -9.83
C MET A 114 -18.58 15.38 -9.10
N ILE A 115 -18.82 16.48 -9.82
CA ILE A 115 -19.42 17.70 -9.26
C ILE A 115 -20.81 17.40 -8.67
N THR A 116 -21.61 16.59 -9.36
CA THR A 116 -22.96 16.23 -8.91
C THR A 116 -22.92 15.39 -7.62
N GLN A 117 -21.99 14.44 -7.52
CA GLN A 117 -21.77 13.66 -6.30
C GLN A 117 -21.39 14.54 -5.11
N ILE A 118 -20.47 15.49 -5.29
CA ILE A 118 -20.08 16.44 -4.23
C ILE A 118 -21.26 17.32 -3.81
N LYS A 119 -22.03 17.84 -4.76
CA LYS A 119 -23.23 18.65 -4.47
C LYS A 119 -24.28 17.88 -3.67
N SER A 120 -24.44 16.59 -3.95
CA SER A 120 -25.39 15.72 -3.25
C SER A 120 -24.98 15.39 -1.81
N GLY A 121 -23.75 15.71 -1.39
CA GLY A 121 -23.24 15.45 -0.04
C GLY A 121 -22.74 14.01 0.20
N GLN A 122 -22.70 13.17 -0.84
CA GLN A 122 -22.23 11.77 -0.73
C GLN A 122 -20.79 11.66 -0.22
N CYS A 123 -19.97 12.68 -0.49
CA CYS A 123 -18.54 12.69 -0.19
C CYS A 123 -18.17 13.45 1.09
N ASP A 124 -19.15 13.95 1.86
CA ASP A 124 -18.90 14.80 3.03
C ASP A 124 -18.00 14.15 4.08
N HIS A 125 -18.16 12.85 4.26
CA HIS A 125 -17.39 12.04 5.22
C HIS A 125 -15.91 11.92 4.86
N LEU A 126 -15.54 12.23 3.61
CA LEU A 126 -14.16 12.22 3.12
C LEU A 126 -13.47 13.57 3.30
N PHE A 127 -14.23 14.63 3.58
CA PHE A 127 -13.64 15.93 3.84
C PHE A 127 -12.89 15.92 5.17
N PHE A 128 -11.80 16.70 5.22
CA PHE A 128 -10.90 16.81 6.36
C PHE A 128 -10.12 15.53 6.74
N LEU A 129 -10.23 14.45 5.95
CA LEU A 129 -9.29 13.35 6.06
C LEU A 129 -7.88 13.85 5.73
N ASP A 130 -6.93 13.56 6.60
CA ASP A 130 -5.55 14.02 6.41
C ASP A 130 -4.92 13.38 5.17
N PRO A 131 -4.60 14.16 4.12
CA PRO A 131 -4.02 13.61 2.90
C PRO A 131 -2.64 13.00 3.14
N GLU A 132 -1.84 13.57 4.05
CA GLU A 132 -0.49 13.07 4.30
C GLU A 132 -0.55 11.67 4.93
N THR A 133 -1.44 11.45 5.90
CA THR A 133 -1.70 10.11 6.43
C THR A 133 -2.30 9.18 5.37
N TYR A 134 -3.35 9.62 4.67
CA TYR A 134 -4.08 8.79 3.69
C TYR A 134 -3.19 8.32 2.53
N PHE A 135 -2.43 9.21 1.89
CA PHE A 135 -1.59 8.83 0.74
C PHE A 135 -0.30 8.12 1.16
N ASN A 136 0.23 8.39 2.36
CA ASN A 136 1.40 7.68 2.86
C ASN A 136 1.05 6.34 3.53
N GLU A 137 -0.23 6.04 3.73
CA GLU A 137 -0.68 4.74 4.21
C GLU A 137 -0.18 3.64 3.25
N GLY A 138 0.51 2.64 3.79
CA GLY A 138 1.12 1.57 3.00
C GLY A 138 2.32 1.98 2.14
N SER A 139 2.85 3.21 2.26
CA SER A 139 4.03 3.68 1.49
C SER A 139 5.26 2.79 1.72
N VAL A 140 5.48 2.32 2.95
CA VAL A 140 6.58 1.40 3.27
C VAL A 140 6.43 0.08 2.53
N ALA A 141 5.22 -0.48 2.48
CA ALA A 141 4.95 -1.71 1.73
C ALA A 141 5.19 -1.50 0.23
N ARG A 142 4.69 -0.39 -0.35
CA ARG A 142 4.93 -0.03 -1.76
C ARG A 142 6.42 0.11 -2.09
N LYS A 143 7.20 0.76 -1.23
CA LYS A 143 8.67 0.86 -1.35
C LYS A 143 9.32 -0.51 -1.39
N LYS A 144 8.99 -1.36 -0.42
CA LYS A 144 9.54 -2.73 -0.36
C LYS A 144 9.19 -3.55 -1.60
N ARG A 145 7.95 -3.48 -2.08
CA ARG A 145 7.50 -4.14 -3.31
C ARG A 145 8.26 -3.63 -4.54
N ALA A 146 8.46 -2.31 -4.66
CA ALA A 146 9.24 -1.72 -5.76
C ALA A 146 10.68 -2.23 -5.76
N VAL A 147 11.33 -2.31 -4.59
CA VAL A 147 12.68 -2.89 -4.45
C VAL A 147 12.71 -4.37 -4.85
N ALA A 148 11.68 -5.14 -4.48
CA ALA A 148 11.56 -6.54 -4.87
C ALA A 148 11.39 -6.71 -6.40
N ILE A 149 10.58 -5.87 -7.04
CA ILE A 149 10.43 -5.86 -8.51
C ILE A 149 11.76 -5.51 -9.18
N LYS A 150 12.45 -4.47 -8.69
CA LYS A 150 13.79 -4.09 -9.15
C LYS A 150 14.78 -5.27 -9.02
N TYR A 151 14.73 -6.03 -7.94
CA TYR A 151 15.53 -7.24 -7.78
C TYR A 151 15.20 -8.32 -8.80
N ILE A 152 13.91 -8.55 -9.09
CA ILE A 152 13.49 -9.49 -10.12
C ILE A 152 14.06 -9.08 -11.49
N GLU A 153 14.00 -7.80 -11.82
CA GLU A 153 14.40 -7.27 -13.12
C GLU A 153 15.92 -7.21 -13.33
N ILE A 154 16.68 -6.81 -12.30
CA ILE A 154 18.14 -6.61 -12.39
C ILE A 154 18.91 -7.90 -12.10
N ALA A 155 18.43 -8.71 -11.15
CA ALA A 155 19.20 -9.86 -10.68
C ALA A 155 18.61 -11.19 -11.18
N ILE A 156 17.31 -11.42 -10.96
CA ILE A 156 16.71 -12.73 -11.26
C ILE A 156 16.60 -12.94 -12.76
N LYS A 157 16.10 -11.97 -13.52
CA LYS A 157 15.84 -12.10 -14.96
C LYS A 157 17.00 -12.69 -15.76
N ASP A 158 18.21 -12.26 -15.44
CA ASP A 158 19.44 -12.68 -16.14
C ASP A 158 20.28 -13.67 -15.32
N SER A 159 19.70 -14.27 -14.27
CA SER A 159 20.34 -15.32 -13.48
C SER A 159 20.24 -16.69 -14.14
N THR A 160 21.10 -17.61 -13.72
CA THR A 160 21.07 -19.01 -14.14
C THR A 160 20.89 -19.94 -12.94
N GLY A 161 20.19 -21.04 -13.15
CA GLY A 161 19.88 -22.03 -12.13
C GLY A 161 20.40 -23.40 -12.51
N LYS A 162 20.91 -24.16 -11.54
CA LYS A 162 21.28 -25.56 -11.74
C LYS A 162 20.91 -26.38 -10.52
N ASP A 163 20.20 -27.47 -10.73
CA ASP A 163 20.01 -28.49 -9.69
C ASP A 163 21.33 -29.26 -9.51
N GLU A 164 21.90 -29.21 -8.32
CA GLU A 164 22.97 -30.11 -7.87
C GLU A 164 22.38 -31.19 -6.97
N GLU A 165 23.10 -32.30 -6.76
CA GLU A 165 22.62 -33.47 -6.00
C GLU A 165 22.13 -33.14 -4.58
N THR A 166 22.61 -32.04 -3.99
CA THR A 166 22.34 -31.66 -2.60
C THR A 166 21.59 -30.34 -2.45
N HIS A 167 21.62 -29.46 -3.45
CA HIS A 167 20.99 -28.15 -3.39
C HIS A 167 20.82 -27.51 -4.78
N PHE A 168 19.90 -26.57 -4.88
CA PHE A 168 19.75 -25.75 -6.08
C PHE A 168 20.75 -24.59 -6.05
N LEU A 169 21.56 -24.44 -7.09
CA LEU A 169 22.53 -23.38 -7.24
C LEU A 169 22.01 -22.30 -8.19
N GLN A 170 21.83 -21.09 -7.66
CA GLN A 170 21.46 -19.89 -8.40
C GLN A 170 22.66 -18.97 -8.57
N ARG A 171 22.98 -18.59 -9.82
CA ARG A 171 24.07 -17.65 -10.16
C ARG A 171 23.50 -16.37 -10.75
N PHE A 172 23.88 -15.24 -10.17
CA PHE A 172 23.44 -13.91 -10.60
C PHE A 172 24.41 -13.28 -11.60
N PRO A 173 23.94 -12.33 -12.43
CA PRO A 173 24.82 -11.54 -13.29
C PRO A 173 25.84 -10.73 -12.48
N GLU A 174 27.02 -10.50 -13.04
CA GLU A 174 28.08 -9.77 -12.34
C GLU A 174 27.64 -8.32 -12.01
N GLY A 175 28.00 -7.82 -10.82
CA GLY A 175 27.73 -6.43 -10.43
C GLY A 175 26.26 -6.10 -10.09
N TRP A 176 25.33 -7.05 -10.12
CA TRP A 176 23.89 -6.81 -9.84
C TRP A 176 23.63 -6.11 -8.50
N HIS A 177 24.45 -6.39 -7.48
CA HIS A 177 24.32 -5.86 -6.13
C HIS A 177 24.65 -4.36 -6.04
N THR A 178 25.38 -3.81 -7.01
CA THR A 178 25.76 -2.38 -7.04
C THR A 178 24.56 -1.46 -7.28
N TYR A 179 23.45 -2.01 -7.80
CA TYR A 179 22.20 -1.29 -7.99
C TYR A 179 21.39 -1.12 -6.71
N PHE A 180 21.81 -1.71 -5.58
CA PHE A 180 21.06 -1.73 -4.34
C PHE A 180 21.86 -1.09 -3.20
N SER A 181 21.19 -0.25 -2.43
CA SER A 181 21.69 0.23 -1.13
C SER A 181 21.68 -0.90 -0.08
N PRO A 182 22.44 -0.77 1.02
CA PRO A 182 22.40 -1.75 2.11
C PRO A 182 21.00 -1.99 2.67
N GLY A 183 20.18 -0.94 2.77
CA GLY A 183 18.79 -1.06 3.22
C GLY A 183 17.91 -1.85 2.24
N GLU A 184 18.05 -1.61 0.94
CA GLU A 184 17.35 -2.39 -0.09
C GLU A 184 17.78 -3.85 -0.08
N MET A 185 19.08 -4.13 0.12
CA MET A 185 19.60 -5.49 0.24
C MET A 185 19.00 -6.24 1.43
N ASN A 186 18.80 -5.56 2.57
CA ASN A 186 18.13 -6.15 3.73
C ASN A 186 16.66 -6.48 3.43
N VAL A 187 15.93 -5.60 2.75
CA VAL A 187 14.53 -5.83 2.37
C VAL A 187 14.36 -7.09 1.51
N ILE A 188 15.27 -7.33 0.57
CA ILE A 188 15.19 -8.50 -0.32
C ILE A 188 15.86 -9.75 0.25
N GLY A 189 16.46 -9.72 1.45
CA GLY A 189 17.29 -10.81 1.97
C GLY A 189 16.55 -12.15 2.07
N VAL A 190 15.42 -12.18 2.78
CA VAL A 190 14.59 -13.38 2.92
C VAL A 190 13.91 -13.74 1.60
N PHE A 191 13.46 -12.73 0.86
CA PHE A 191 12.84 -12.91 -0.46
C PHE A 191 13.79 -13.61 -1.43
N LYS A 192 15.03 -13.15 -1.54
CA LYS A 192 16.11 -13.77 -2.32
C LYS A 192 16.31 -15.24 -1.96
N LYS A 193 16.33 -15.58 -0.66
CA LYS A 193 16.46 -16.99 -0.22
C LYS A 193 15.28 -17.85 -0.65
N LYS A 194 14.06 -17.33 -0.62
CA LYS A 194 12.86 -18.05 -1.08
C LYS A 194 12.79 -18.22 -2.60
N LEU A 195 13.34 -17.26 -3.35
CA LEU A 195 13.41 -17.33 -4.81
C LEU A 195 14.53 -18.21 -5.35
N CYS A 196 15.47 -18.65 -4.50
CA CYS A 196 16.43 -19.69 -4.83
C CYS A 196 15.72 -21.06 -4.90
N ASN A 197 14.92 -21.26 -5.95
CA ASN A 197 14.06 -22.43 -6.12
C ASN A 197 14.01 -22.84 -7.61
N PRO A 198 14.18 -24.14 -7.93
CA PRO A 198 14.13 -24.64 -9.31
C PRO A 198 12.80 -24.37 -10.03
N TYR A 199 11.72 -24.09 -9.30
CA TYR A 199 10.42 -23.69 -9.87
C TYR A 199 10.57 -22.58 -10.92
N TYR A 200 11.42 -21.58 -10.67
CA TYR A 200 11.59 -20.43 -11.57
C TYR A 200 12.49 -20.71 -12.78
N TYR A 201 13.14 -21.88 -12.84
CA TYR A 201 14.17 -22.19 -13.85
C TYR A 201 13.76 -23.36 -14.74
N LYS A 202 14.17 -23.29 -15.99
CA LYS A 202 14.05 -24.35 -16.99
C LYS A 202 15.20 -25.35 -16.81
N LEU A 203 15.10 -26.49 -17.51
CA LEU A 203 16.14 -27.52 -17.52
C LEU A 203 17.48 -27.04 -18.11
N ASP A 204 17.45 -26.05 -19.02
CA ASP A 204 18.65 -25.40 -19.57
C ASP A 204 19.28 -24.38 -18.59
N GLY A 205 18.69 -24.21 -17.41
CA GLY A 205 19.11 -23.27 -16.38
C GLY A 205 18.70 -21.82 -16.62
N GLN A 206 17.99 -21.51 -17.71
CA GLN A 206 17.43 -20.18 -17.94
C GLN A 206 16.14 -19.96 -17.16
N VAL A 207 15.81 -18.69 -16.92
CA VAL A 207 14.61 -18.34 -16.18
C VAL A 207 13.35 -18.52 -17.02
N LYS A 208 12.27 -18.98 -16.37
CA LYS A 208 10.93 -19.04 -16.94
C LYS A 208 10.29 -17.65 -16.90
N THR A 209 10.29 -16.95 -18.03
CA THR A 209 9.72 -15.58 -18.15
C THR A 209 8.28 -15.49 -17.65
N ALA A 210 7.43 -16.48 -17.97
CA ALA A 210 6.04 -16.50 -17.52
C ALA A 210 5.91 -16.54 -15.99
N GLU A 211 6.77 -17.30 -15.31
CA GLU A 211 6.77 -17.38 -13.84
C GLU A 211 7.31 -16.10 -13.20
N LEU A 212 8.23 -15.38 -13.86
CA LEU A 212 8.66 -14.06 -13.38
C LEU A 212 7.58 -13.00 -13.51
N GLU A 213 6.81 -12.99 -14.60
CA GLU A 213 5.69 -12.05 -14.73
C GLU A 213 4.63 -12.32 -13.65
N LYS A 214 4.32 -13.59 -13.39
CA LYS A 214 3.43 -13.99 -12.31
C LYS A 214 3.97 -13.56 -10.94
N LEU A 215 5.26 -13.80 -10.68
CA LEU A 215 5.91 -13.38 -9.44
C LEU A 215 5.86 -11.86 -9.24
N LYS A 216 6.13 -11.07 -10.29
CA LYS A 216 6.00 -9.60 -10.23
C LYS A 216 4.58 -9.19 -9.86
N GLU A 217 3.58 -9.88 -10.40
CA GLU A 217 2.18 -9.60 -10.05
C GLU A 217 1.85 -9.96 -8.60
N GLU A 218 2.28 -11.13 -8.12
CA GLU A 218 2.13 -11.51 -6.71
C GLU A 218 2.78 -10.51 -5.75
N VAL A 219 3.96 -9.97 -6.13
CA VAL A 219 4.62 -8.90 -5.37
C VAL A 219 3.79 -7.62 -5.39
N ARG A 220 3.24 -7.21 -6.54
CA ARG A 220 2.35 -6.02 -6.63
C ARG A 220 1.12 -6.16 -5.75
N LEU A 221 0.50 -7.34 -5.74
CA LEU A 221 -0.67 -7.68 -4.92
C LEU A 221 -0.33 -7.78 -3.43
N GLY A 222 0.94 -7.89 -3.06
CA GLY A 222 1.40 -7.93 -1.66
C GLY A 222 1.47 -9.31 -1.04
N MET A 223 1.39 -10.39 -1.85
CA MET A 223 1.49 -11.77 -1.36
C MET A 223 2.84 -12.07 -0.68
N TRP A 224 3.86 -11.28 -1.02
CA TRP A 224 5.23 -11.42 -0.52
C TRP A 224 5.60 -10.42 0.59
N ASP A 225 4.69 -9.55 1.01
CA ASP A 225 4.96 -8.46 1.97
C ASP A 225 5.53 -8.95 3.30
N PHE A 226 5.08 -10.13 3.74
CA PHE A 226 5.58 -10.79 4.94
C PHE A 226 7.09 -11.07 4.84
N TYR A 227 7.53 -11.65 3.71
CA TYR A 227 8.95 -11.96 3.50
C TYR A 227 9.80 -10.71 3.26
N LEU A 228 9.24 -9.67 2.63
CA LEU A 228 9.92 -8.38 2.45
C LEU A 228 10.06 -7.57 3.74
N SER A 229 9.42 -8.02 4.82
CA SER A 229 9.48 -7.39 6.13
C SER A 229 10.22 -8.23 7.17
N TRP A 230 10.64 -9.43 6.80
CA TRP A 230 11.32 -10.33 7.72
C TRP A 230 12.81 -10.03 7.76
N ASP A 231 13.34 -9.85 8.96
CA ASP A 231 14.78 -9.78 9.20
C ASP A 231 15.49 -11.07 8.75
N VAL A 232 16.57 -10.89 7.98
CA VAL A 232 17.29 -12.00 7.34
C VAL A 232 18.07 -12.85 8.35
N GLU A 233 18.61 -12.23 9.40
CA GLU A 233 19.40 -12.91 10.42
C GLU A 233 18.48 -13.76 11.31
N ALA A 234 17.33 -13.20 11.70
CA ALA A 234 16.30 -13.93 12.42
C ALA A 234 15.79 -15.13 11.61
N PHE A 235 15.54 -14.94 10.31
CA PHE A 235 15.12 -16.00 9.41
C PHE A 235 16.17 -17.11 9.30
N ASP A 236 17.46 -16.77 9.21
CA ASP A 236 18.56 -17.73 9.15
C ASP A 236 18.75 -18.49 10.47
N SER A 237 18.62 -17.81 11.60
CA SER A 237 18.67 -18.43 12.93
C SER A 237 17.55 -19.47 13.08
N MET A 238 16.31 -19.11 12.70
CA MET A 238 15.18 -20.04 12.75
C MET A 238 15.36 -21.24 11.82
N ASN A 239 15.83 -21.03 10.59
CA ASN A 239 16.09 -22.15 9.67
C ASN A 239 17.20 -23.05 10.19
N SER A 240 18.26 -22.49 10.78
CA SER A 240 19.37 -23.26 11.35
C SER A 240 18.90 -24.12 12.53
N GLN A 241 18.09 -23.55 13.43
CA GLN A 241 17.48 -24.31 14.53
C GLN A 241 16.56 -25.43 14.01
N ARG A 242 15.75 -25.16 12.99
CA ARG A 242 14.90 -26.16 12.35
C ARG A 242 15.73 -27.32 11.77
N MET A 243 16.78 -27.02 11.01
CA MET A 243 17.66 -28.05 10.45
C MET A 243 18.36 -28.88 11.55
N ILE A 244 18.81 -28.23 12.63
CA ILE A 244 19.42 -28.94 13.77
C ILE A 244 18.38 -29.87 14.42
N SER A 245 17.15 -29.39 14.62
CA SER A 245 16.05 -30.19 15.16
C SER A 245 15.71 -31.39 14.27
N GLU A 246 15.57 -31.20 12.97
CA GLU A 246 15.31 -32.27 11.99
C GLU A 246 16.44 -33.31 11.97
N LYS A 247 17.70 -32.88 11.95
CA LYS A 247 18.86 -33.79 12.01
C LYS A 247 18.93 -34.55 13.34
N THR A 248 18.62 -33.89 14.45
CA THR A 248 18.63 -34.52 15.78
C THR A 248 17.49 -35.53 15.90
N ALA A 249 16.30 -35.21 15.41
CA ALA A 249 15.16 -36.14 15.36
C ALA A 249 15.47 -37.37 14.50
N GLY A 250 16.05 -37.16 13.30
CA GLY A 250 16.47 -38.26 12.43
C GLY A 250 17.57 -39.13 13.06
N ALA A 251 18.56 -38.52 13.73
CA ALA A 251 19.59 -39.26 14.45
C ALA A 251 19.01 -40.08 15.62
N ILE A 252 18.06 -39.52 16.37
CA ILE A 252 17.35 -40.24 17.44
C ILE A 252 16.56 -41.42 16.87
N ASP A 253 15.83 -41.23 15.77
CA ASP A 253 15.07 -42.31 15.13
C ASP A 253 15.98 -43.46 14.65
N ILE A 254 17.12 -43.13 14.04
CA ILE A 254 18.14 -44.11 13.67
C ILE A 254 18.66 -44.86 14.90
N LEU A 255 18.95 -44.16 16.00
CA LEU A 255 19.42 -44.78 17.25
C LEU A 255 18.34 -45.67 17.89
N MET A 256 17.07 -45.29 17.84
CA MET A 256 15.96 -46.12 18.33
C MET A 256 15.73 -47.36 17.46
N ASN A 257 15.94 -47.26 16.15
CA ASN A 257 15.79 -48.38 15.20
C ASN A 257 16.99 -49.33 15.16
N ILE A 258 18.18 -48.91 15.60
CA ILE A 258 19.38 -49.77 15.74
C ILE A 258 19.47 -50.37 17.16
N SER A 259 18.67 -49.89 18.11
CA SER A 259 18.62 -50.42 19.48
C SER A 259 18.20 -51.91 19.48
N PRO A 260 18.96 -52.82 20.12
CA PRO A 260 18.74 -54.28 20.08
C PRO A 260 17.50 -54.75 20.87
N TRP A 261 16.62 -53.85 21.27
CA TRP A 261 15.42 -54.15 22.05
C TRP A 261 14.21 -54.61 21.21
N ASN A 262 14.35 -54.70 19.88
CA ASN A 262 13.28 -55.18 18.97
C ASN A 262 13.52 -56.58 18.38
N THR A 263 14.45 -57.37 18.92
CA THR A 263 14.62 -58.80 18.56
C THR A 263 14.21 -59.74 19.68
N LYS A 264 12.97 -59.67 20.15
CA LYS A 264 12.30 -60.78 20.85
C LYS A 264 10.78 -60.76 20.66
N GLN A 265 10.32 -61.32 19.55
CA GLN A 265 9.06 -62.10 19.51
C GLN A 265 9.22 -63.22 18.46
N ASN A 266 9.64 -64.40 18.95
CA ASN A 266 9.25 -65.69 18.40
C ASN A 266 8.00 -66.15 19.15
#